data_AF-A0A1G7BHJ1-F1
#
_entry.id   AF-A0A1G7BHJ1-F1
#
_cell.length_a   1.000
_cell.length_b   1.000
_cell.length_c   1.000
_cell.angle_alpha   90.00
_cell.angle_beta   90.00
_cell.angle_gamma   90.00
#
_symmetry.space_group_name_H-M   'P 1'
#
loop_
_entity.id
_entity.type
_entity.pdbx_description
1 polymer ?
#
loop_
_entity_poly.entity_id
_entity_poly.type
_entity_poly.pdbx_seq_one_letter_code
_entity_poly.pdbx_strand_id
1 'polypeptide(L)'
;MDMKRLSKKKQRLFDGTENDFYVFSSMLDVAELGSVFFDNRQVQYLWELGEGQADALVGLIPGARKHMVIPGDSPAYKQGNLALYVQRVNGRDANQSVLIVVAAGEAQPARFVIDLCGVFVDE
;
A
#
# COMPACT_ATOMS: atom_id res chain seq x y z
N MET A 1 15.88 1.81 10.51
CA MET A 1 14.45 2.13 10.50
C MET A 1 13.75 0.85 10.85
N ASP A 2 13.21 0.79 12.07
CA ASP A 2 12.41 -0.33 12.51
C ASP A 2 10.96 -0.03 12.14
N MET A 3 10.36 -0.88 11.31
CA MET A 3 9.00 -0.66 10.82
C MET A 3 8.04 -1.63 11.49
N LYS A 4 7.00 -1.09 12.13
CA LYS A 4 5.97 -1.90 12.79
C LYS A 4 4.71 -1.97 11.94
N ARG A 5 4.23 -3.19 11.68
CA ARG A 5 2.94 -3.44 11.00
C ARG A 5 1.79 -3.41 12.00
N LEU A 6 0.91 -2.43 11.86
CA LEU A 6 -0.24 -2.22 12.74
C LEU A 6 -1.50 -2.95 12.26
N SER A 7 -1.73 -3.01 10.95
CA SER A 7 -2.80 -3.82 10.38
C SER A 7 -2.28 -5.15 9.84
N LYS A 8 -2.65 -6.24 10.50
CA LYS A 8 -2.22 -7.62 10.15
C LYS A 8 -3.20 -8.35 9.22
N LYS A 9 -4.43 -7.87 9.07
CA LYS A 9 -5.46 -8.51 8.23
C LYS A 9 -5.45 -7.93 6.82
N LYS A 10 -5.50 -8.81 5.82
CA LYS A 10 -5.79 -8.41 4.44
C LYS A 10 -7.26 -7.98 4.36
N GLN A 11 -7.53 -6.81 3.81
CA GLN A 11 -8.87 -6.25 3.68
C GLN A 11 -9.09 -5.71 2.27
N ARG A 12 -10.19 -6.09 1.61
CA ARG A 12 -10.64 -5.49 0.35
C ARG A 12 -11.24 -4.12 0.68
N LEU A 13 -10.62 -3.05 0.19
CA LEU A 13 -11.11 -1.68 0.36
C LEU A 13 -12.07 -1.30 -0.76
N PHE A 14 -11.74 -1.69 -1.99
CA PHE A 14 -12.48 -1.34 -3.19
C PHE A 14 -12.55 -2.51 -4.15
N ASP A 15 -13.71 -2.68 -4.79
CA ASP A 15 -13.97 -3.67 -5.84
C ASP A 15 -15.02 -3.10 -6.78
N GLY A 16 -14.62 -2.62 -7.96
CA GLY A 16 -15.47 -1.77 -8.78
C GLY A 16 -14.97 -1.53 -10.20
N THR A 17 -15.50 -0.47 -10.80
CA THR A 17 -15.13 -0.03 -12.15
C THR A 17 -13.90 0.87 -12.12
N GLU A 18 -13.29 1.08 -13.28
CA GLU A 18 -12.13 1.96 -13.44
C GLU A 18 -12.41 3.41 -13.00
N ASN A 19 -13.57 3.95 -13.35
CA ASN A 19 -13.93 5.34 -13.04
C ASN A 19 -13.95 5.58 -11.52
N ASP A 20 -14.55 4.66 -10.77
CA ASP A 20 -14.64 4.78 -9.31
C ASP A 20 -13.31 4.44 -8.64
N PHE A 21 -12.49 3.58 -9.25
CA PHE A 21 -11.17 3.18 -8.74
C PHE A 21 -10.26 4.40 -8.56
N TYR A 22 -10.15 5.25 -9.58
CA TYR A 22 -9.23 6.39 -9.53
C TYR A 22 -9.61 7.45 -8.51
N VAL A 23 -10.90 7.59 -8.17
CA VAL A 23 -11.40 8.58 -7.20
C VAL A 23 -11.71 7.99 -5.83
N PHE A 24 -11.48 6.68 -5.64
CA PHE A 24 -11.80 5.99 -4.40
C PHE A 24 -10.99 6.54 -3.22
N SER A 25 -11.69 6.74 -2.11
CA SER A 25 -11.10 7.07 -0.81
C SER A 25 -11.90 6.40 0.30
N SER A 26 -11.26 6.17 1.44
CA SER A 26 -11.90 5.54 2.60
C SER A 26 -11.20 5.93 3.91
N MET A 27 -11.97 5.93 4.99
CA MET A 27 -11.42 6.04 6.34
C MET A 27 -11.03 4.64 6.84
N LEU A 28 -9.79 4.46 7.26
CA LEU A 28 -9.27 3.20 7.79
C LEU A 28 -9.10 3.31 9.29
N ASP A 29 -9.76 2.45 10.06
CA ASP A 29 -9.57 2.37 11.50
C ASP A 29 -8.37 1.49 11.83
N VAL A 30 -7.32 2.10 12.39
CA VAL A 30 -6.08 1.43 12.74
C VAL A 30 -5.95 1.39 14.25
N ALA A 31 -5.84 0.17 14.80
CA ALA A 31 -5.56 0.00 16.22
C ALA A 31 -4.28 0.77 16.60
N GLU A 32 -4.27 1.40 17.77
CA GLU A 32 -3.17 2.24 18.30
C GLU A 32 -3.04 3.65 17.66
N LEU A 33 -3.46 3.86 16.40
CA LEU A 33 -3.37 5.17 15.72
C LEU A 33 -4.70 5.93 15.60
N GLY A 34 -5.83 5.22 15.66
CA GLY A 34 -7.14 5.77 15.31
C GLY A 34 -7.39 5.74 13.81
N SER A 35 -8.30 6.60 13.34
CA SER A 35 -8.72 6.62 11.94
C SER A 35 -7.73 7.39 11.06
N VAL A 36 -7.31 6.79 9.95
CA VAL A 36 -6.44 7.42 8.93
C VAL A 36 -7.16 7.46 7.58
N PHE A 37 -6.93 8.53 6.81
CA PHE A 37 -7.60 8.72 5.53
C PHE A 37 -6.78 8.16 4.36
N PHE A 38 -7.34 7.19 3.66
CA PHE A 38 -6.79 6.65 2.41
C PHE A 38 -7.44 7.34 1.21
N ASP A 39 -6.62 7.81 0.26
CA ASP A 39 -7.05 8.41 -1.00
C ASP A 39 -6.22 7.82 -2.14
N ASN A 40 -6.87 7.06 -3.03
CA ASN A 40 -6.18 6.38 -4.12
C ASN A 40 -5.51 7.35 -5.10
N ARG A 41 -5.91 8.63 -5.12
CA ARG A 41 -5.26 9.66 -5.95
C ARG A 41 -3.91 10.11 -5.43
N GLN A 42 -3.60 9.81 -4.16
CA GLN A 42 -2.40 10.26 -3.47
C GLN A 42 -1.36 9.13 -3.34
N VAL A 43 -1.63 7.95 -3.89
CA VAL A 43 -0.71 6.82 -3.80
C VAL A 43 0.44 6.96 -4.80
N GLN A 44 1.61 6.51 -4.39
CA GLN A 44 2.82 6.40 -5.20
C GLN A 44 3.19 4.94 -5.37
N TYR A 45 3.95 4.59 -6.40
CA TYR A 45 4.47 3.24 -6.48
C TYR A 45 5.39 2.94 -5.29
N LEU A 46 5.35 1.72 -4.76
CA LEU A 46 6.17 1.37 -3.59
C LEU A 46 7.68 1.61 -3.81
N TRP A 47 8.17 1.43 -5.04
CA TRP A 47 9.58 1.64 -5.37
C TRP A 47 10.04 3.09 -5.24
N GLU A 48 9.12 4.06 -5.25
CA GLU A 48 9.44 5.50 -5.08
C GLU A 48 9.94 5.84 -3.66
N LEU A 49 9.73 4.94 -2.68
CA LEU A 49 10.35 5.06 -1.35
C LEU A 49 11.87 4.79 -1.35
N GLY A 50 12.42 4.30 -2.46
CA GLY A 50 13.77 3.77 -2.52
C GLY A 50 13.82 2.28 -2.18
N GLU A 51 14.74 1.57 -2.82
CA GLU A 51 14.81 0.10 -2.82
C GLU A 51 14.91 -0.50 -1.41
N GLY A 52 15.76 0.07 -0.55
CA GLY A 52 15.94 -0.44 0.81
C GLY A 52 14.67 -0.36 1.68
N GLN A 53 13.92 0.75 1.60
CA GLN A 53 12.68 0.90 2.36
C GLN A 53 11.55 0.05 1.77
N ALA A 54 11.46 -0.03 0.43
CA ALA A 54 10.49 -0.87 -0.24
C ALA A 54 10.71 -2.36 0.04
N ASP A 55 11.96 -2.83 0.02
CA ASP A 55 12.32 -4.22 0.35
C ASP A 55 11.97 -4.56 1.81
N ALA A 56 12.25 -3.64 2.75
CA ALA A 56 11.88 -3.80 4.16
C ALA A 56 10.37 -3.94 4.35
N LEU A 57 9.57 -3.09 3.70
CA LEU A 57 8.11 -3.16 3.72
C LEU A 57 7.58 -4.47 3.14
N VAL A 58 8.12 -4.89 1.99
CA VAL A 58 7.70 -6.14 1.32
C VAL A 58 7.98 -7.35 2.20
N GLY A 59 9.11 -7.38 2.91
CA GLY A 59 9.43 -8.44 3.87
C GLY A 59 8.42 -8.58 5.01
N LEU A 60 7.68 -7.51 5.33
CA LEU A 60 6.65 -7.49 6.37
C LEU A 60 5.23 -7.79 5.86
N ILE A 61 5.04 -7.86 4.54
CA ILE A 61 3.75 -8.14 3.89
C ILE A 61 3.74 -9.60 3.40
N PRO A 62 2.99 -10.51 4.06
CA PRO A 62 2.89 -11.90 3.63
C PRO A 62 2.43 -12.00 2.17
N GLY A 63 3.19 -12.76 1.38
CA GLY A 63 2.90 -13.01 -0.04
C GLY A 63 3.36 -11.92 -1.00
N ALA A 64 3.76 -10.74 -0.52
CA ALA A 64 4.34 -9.71 -1.36
C ALA A 64 5.72 -10.14 -1.87
N ARG A 65 6.04 -9.74 -3.10
CA ARG A 65 7.31 -10.08 -3.75
C ARG A 65 7.81 -8.91 -4.59
N LYS A 66 9.12 -8.80 -4.69
CA LYS A 66 9.80 -7.98 -5.69
C LYS A 66 9.94 -8.79 -6.96
N HIS A 67 9.41 -8.29 -8.07
CA HIS A 67 9.73 -8.79 -9.41
C HIS A 67 10.73 -7.85 -10.07
N MET A 68 11.88 -8.40 -10.46
CA MET A 68 12.82 -7.76 -11.36
C MET A 68 12.57 -8.34 -12.75
N VAL A 69 12.15 -7.51 -13.69
CA VAL A 69 11.89 -7.96 -15.07
C VAL A 69 13.18 -7.90 -15.88
N ILE A 70 13.95 -6.81 -15.77
CA ILE A 70 15.22 -6.59 -16.47
C ILE A 70 16.15 -5.74 -15.57
N PRO A 71 17.47 -5.99 -15.52
CA PRO A 71 18.42 -5.07 -14.90
C PRO A 71 18.32 -3.67 -15.54
N GLY A 72 17.92 -2.66 -14.76
CA GLY A 72 17.75 -1.27 -15.21
C GLY A 72 16.31 -0.77 -15.26
N ASP A 73 15.32 -1.66 -15.15
CA ASP A 73 13.91 -1.27 -14.99
C ASP A 73 13.57 -0.97 -13.52
N SER A 74 12.57 -0.10 -13.29
CA SER A 74 12.03 0.13 -11.95
C SER A 74 11.53 -1.19 -11.34
N PRO A 75 11.89 -1.53 -10.09
CA PRO A 75 11.47 -2.79 -9.47
C PRO A 75 9.95 -2.83 -9.32
N ALA A 76 9.35 -3.94 -9.76
CA ALA A 76 7.92 -4.15 -9.66
C ALA A 76 7.59 -4.91 -8.38
N TYR A 77 7.25 -4.19 -7.32
CA TYR A 77 6.73 -4.79 -6.09
C TYR A 77 5.26 -5.18 -6.28
N LYS A 78 4.92 -6.43 -5.97
CA LYS A 78 3.60 -7.00 -6.24
C LYS A 78 3.05 -7.85 -5.10
N GLN A 79 1.72 -7.93 -5.05
CA GLN A 79 0.97 -8.90 -4.26
C GLN A 79 0.04 -9.65 -5.22
N GLY A 80 0.37 -10.91 -5.52
CA GLY A 80 -0.23 -11.60 -6.65
C GLY A 80 0.11 -10.92 -7.98
N ASN A 81 -0.90 -10.59 -8.78
CA ASN A 81 -0.75 -9.86 -10.04
C ASN A 81 -0.77 -8.33 -9.89
N LEU A 82 -1.20 -7.83 -8.72
CA LEU A 82 -1.39 -6.39 -8.48
C LEU A 82 -0.08 -5.72 -8.05
N ALA A 83 0.11 -4.47 -8.49
CA ALA A 83 1.23 -3.64 -8.06
C ALA A 83 1.01 -3.12 -6.64
N LEU A 84 2.10 -2.97 -5.89
CA LEU A 84 2.08 -2.35 -4.58
C LEU A 84 2.28 -0.83 -4.69
N TYR A 85 1.40 -0.12 -3.99
CA TYR A 85 1.42 1.32 -3.86
C TYR A 85 1.46 1.71 -2.39
N VAL A 86 1.90 2.93 -2.13
CA VAL A 86 2.01 3.50 -0.80
C VAL A 86 1.41 4.89 -0.76
N GLN A 87 0.72 5.21 0.33
CA GLN A 87 0.35 6.57 0.69
C GLN A 87 1.00 6.89 2.04
N ARG A 88 1.67 8.04 2.11
CA ARG A 88 2.19 8.58 3.36
C ARG A 88 1.15 9.52 3.97
N VAL A 89 0.79 9.28 5.22
CA VAL A 89 -0.15 10.13 5.98
C VAL A 89 0.44 10.43 7.35
N ASN A 90 0.01 11.54 7.94
CA ASN A 90 0.35 11.84 9.33
C ASN A 90 -0.60 11.07 10.25
N GLY A 91 -0.04 10.45 11.29
CA GLY A 91 -0.83 9.89 12.39
C GLY A 91 -1.52 10.98 13.20
N ARG A 92 -2.28 10.56 14.22
CA ARG A 92 -2.97 11.48 15.16
C ARG A 92 -1.98 12.43 15.84
N ASP A 93 -0.80 11.92 16.18
CA ASP A 93 0.33 12.70 16.63
C ASP A 93 1.19 13.06 15.43
N ALA A 94 1.31 14.35 15.12
CA ALA A 94 2.00 14.88 13.93
C ALA A 94 3.49 14.49 13.81
N ASN A 95 4.04 13.79 14.80
CA ASN A 95 5.40 13.27 14.81
C ASN A 95 5.52 11.83 14.27
N GLN A 96 4.42 11.12 14.01
CA GLN A 96 4.46 9.77 13.45
C GLN A 96 3.96 9.75 12.02
N SER A 97 4.87 9.40 11.11
CA SER A 97 4.54 9.13 9.73
C SER A 97 3.98 7.72 9.59
N VAL A 98 2.80 7.62 9.01
CA VAL A 98 2.12 6.35 8.74
C VAL A 98 2.20 6.07 7.25
N LEU A 99 2.54 4.83 6.89
CA LEU A 99 2.56 4.34 5.52
C LEU A 99 1.41 3.35 5.34
N ILE A 100 0.46 3.70 4.48
CA ILE A 100 -0.62 2.81 4.06
C ILE A 100 -0.16 2.12 2.78
N VAL A 101 0.00 0.79 2.83
CA VAL A 101 0.42 0.01 1.67
C VAL A 101 -0.77 -0.79 1.14
N VAL A 102 -1.05 -0.64 -0.15
CA VAL A 102 -2.14 -1.31 -0.86
C VAL A 102 -1.61 -2.06 -2.07
N ALA A 103 -2.29 -3.15 -2.43
CA ALA A 103 -2.17 -3.78 -3.72
C ALA A 103 -3.35 -3.36 -4.58
N ALA A 104 -3.09 -2.74 -5.74
CA ALA A 104 -4.14 -2.12 -6.53
C ALA A 104 -3.95 -2.35 -8.03
N GLY A 105 -5.06 -2.29 -8.77
CA GLY A 105 -5.08 -2.40 -10.23
C GLY A 105 -6.21 -3.26 -10.75
N GLU A 106 -6.15 -3.58 -12.03
CA GLU A 106 -7.09 -4.47 -12.70
C GLU A 106 -6.85 -5.93 -12.27
N ALA A 107 -7.84 -6.52 -11.59
CA ALA A 107 -7.74 -7.91 -11.13
C ALA A 107 -8.31 -8.91 -12.14
N GLN A 108 -9.27 -8.47 -12.95
CA GLN A 108 -9.91 -9.17 -14.06
C GLN A 108 -10.42 -8.12 -15.05
N PRO A 109 -10.72 -8.48 -16.32
CA PRO A 109 -11.12 -7.51 -17.34
C PRO A 109 -12.18 -6.51 -16.85
N ALA A 110 -11.87 -5.22 -16.93
CA ALA A 110 -12.69 -4.08 -16.51
C ALA A 110 -13.12 -4.08 -15.03
N ARG A 111 -12.43 -4.82 -14.16
CA ARG A 111 -12.69 -4.82 -12.71
C ARG A 111 -11.42 -4.48 -11.93
N PHE A 112 -11.51 -3.40 -11.19
CA PHE A 112 -10.41 -2.83 -10.45
C PHE A 112 -10.62 -3.07 -8.96
N VAL A 113 -9.52 -3.33 -8.26
CA VAL A 113 -9.55 -3.64 -6.83
C VAL A 113 -8.47 -2.88 -6.09
N ILE A 114 -8.72 -2.64 -4.80
CA ILE A 114 -7.72 -2.15 -3.85
C ILE A 114 -7.76 -3.06 -2.63
N ASP A 115 -6.67 -3.78 -2.39
CA ASP A 115 -6.46 -4.64 -1.22
C ASP A 115 -5.49 -3.95 -0.25
N LEU A 116 -5.94 -3.67 0.98
CA LEU A 116 -5.06 -3.22 2.06
C LEU A 116 -4.09 -4.34 2.42
N CYS A 117 -2.80 -4.06 2.23
CA CYS A 117 -1.71 -4.99 2.54
C CYS A 117 -1.13 -4.73 3.93
N GLY A 118 -1.10 -3.48 4.37
CA GLY A 118 -0.75 -3.15 5.74
C GLY A 118 -0.74 -1.65 5.99
N VAL A 119 -0.75 -1.31 7.27
CA VAL A 119 -0.47 0.04 7.76
C VAL A 119 0.77 -0.06 8.62
N PHE A 120 1.75 0.80 8.35
CA PHE A 120 3.06 0.76 8.98
C PHE A 120 3.39 2.10 9.60
N VAL A 121 4.12 2.07 10.70
CA VAL A 121 4.75 3.25 11.30
C VAL A 121 6.26 3.07 11.29
N ASP A 122 6.94 4.19 11.15
CA ASP A 122 8.37 4.32 11.37
C ASP A 122 8.57 4.55 12.88
N GLU A 123 9.23 3.60 13.57
CA GLU A 123 9.59 3.71 15.00
C GLU A 123 11.02 4.24 15.19
#